data_AF-A0A1J5WTN2-F1
#
_entry.id   AF-A0A1J5WTN2-F1
#
_cell.length_a   1.000
_cell.length_b   1.000
_cell.length_c   1.000
_cell.angle_alpha   90.00
_cell.angle_beta   90.00
_cell.angle_gamma   90.00
#
_symmetry.space_group_name_H-M   'P 1'
#
loop_
_entity.id
_entity.type
_entity.pdbx_description
1 polymer ?
#
loop_
_entity_poly.entity_id
_entity_poly.type
_entity_poly.pdbx_seq_one_letter_code
_entity_poly.pdbx_strand_id
1 'polypeptide(L)'
;MFDLVHGSFAKHGDRCFLEEKRGVLIISEALLEKKRDDIPKKGVLSALVPHLQRPDRFSLTCDLPNETVLLADQTTVTLSNIEISVKLFFVLLEKTRVTAGGAFSITEHIYKEDCIREHGMAREAPFWLERHRAVSSLALENIERMALSSIGCSLKKIDLSDTGLINILPKLGINEDSEVKDLRLSADKEAHVAAVLEHEKPFCVGRVKRMWLKGYAVGVLAKLRVHKDCEVESLDLVASEKTHVTAVLEQEKPFCVGRVKNMRLWDYAVCVVTKTGHEDCEVEYLRMFANKEAHVAGILKQEKHFCVGRVKEMWLEEYAVGVITKMSLKDCGVEDLRLYASEEPHVAAVLAQENPLSVGGVKRVNIWGYAVSVITKMTIHEDNTMESFVLRGQEDHFSKILGEKDRSIDLGRIRTDGLRVPERIKRKLRYTLVDGEGKEVLEEEEPGQRGNLLE
;
A
#
# COMPACT_ATOMS: atom_id res chain seq x y z
N MET A 1 16.55 -40.72 13.59
CA MET A 1 15.53 -41.33 12.72
C MET A 1 15.02 -40.23 11.79
N PHE A 2 15.56 -40.14 10.58
CA PHE A 2 15.19 -39.11 9.61
C PHE A 2 13.95 -39.57 8.84
N ASP A 3 12.86 -38.81 8.96
CA ASP A 3 11.54 -39.09 8.39
C ASP A 3 11.58 -38.90 6.85
N LEU A 4 11.43 -39.97 6.05
CA LEU A 4 11.55 -39.94 4.58
C LEU A 4 10.36 -39.27 3.88
N VAL A 5 9.30 -38.93 4.63
CA VAL A 5 8.31 -37.90 4.27
C VAL A 5 8.97 -36.53 3.98
N HIS A 6 10.27 -36.36 4.26
CA HIS A 6 11.05 -35.17 3.90
C HIS A 6 11.38 -35.02 2.40
N GLY A 7 11.21 -36.07 1.57
CA GLY A 7 11.41 -35.96 0.12
C GLY A 7 10.19 -35.42 -0.63
N SER A 8 9.00 -35.83 -0.20
CA SER A 8 7.72 -35.38 -0.76
C SER A 8 7.38 -33.98 -0.31
N PHE A 9 6.95 -33.14 -1.25
CA PHE A 9 6.50 -31.80 -0.90
C PHE A 9 5.02 -31.77 -0.53
N ALA A 10 4.23 -32.77 -0.92
CA ALA A 10 2.81 -32.95 -0.57
C ALA A 10 2.42 -34.44 -0.52
N LYS A 11 1.32 -34.75 0.18
CA LYS A 11 0.79 -36.11 0.38
C LYS A 11 -0.72 -36.10 0.15
N HIS A 12 -1.28 -37.18 -0.39
CA HIS A 12 -2.72 -37.40 -0.51
C HIS A 12 -3.03 -38.89 -0.39
N GLY A 13 -3.71 -39.31 0.69
CA GLY A 13 -3.94 -40.72 0.99
C GLY A 13 -2.62 -41.50 1.09
N ASP A 14 -2.51 -42.58 0.32
CA ASP A 14 -1.29 -43.39 0.19
C ASP A 14 -0.31 -42.85 -0.87
N ARG A 15 -0.56 -41.66 -1.43
CA ARG A 15 0.24 -41.05 -2.51
C ARG A 15 1.13 -39.92 -2.01
N CYS A 16 2.32 -39.85 -2.57
CA CYS A 16 3.30 -38.80 -2.34
C CYS A 16 3.59 -38.04 -3.63
N PHE A 17 3.67 -36.71 -3.53
CA PHE A 17 4.10 -35.83 -4.61
C PHE A 17 5.56 -35.42 -4.41
N LEU A 18 6.40 -35.70 -5.41
CA LEU A 18 7.82 -35.39 -5.42
C LEU A 18 8.10 -34.37 -6.53
N GLU A 19 8.87 -33.34 -6.22
CA GLU A 19 9.26 -32.33 -7.20
C GLU A 19 10.51 -32.80 -7.94
N GLU A 20 10.39 -32.99 -9.25
CA GLU A 20 11.48 -33.40 -10.12
C GLU A 20 11.95 -32.25 -11.01
N LYS A 21 13.18 -32.36 -11.52
CA LYS A 21 13.72 -31.36 -12.47
C LYS A 21 12.82 -31.18 -13.70
N ARG A 22 12.13 -32.24 -14.13
CA ARG A 22 11.33 -32.27 -15.37
C ARG A 22 9.82 -32.38 -15.11
N GLY A 23 9.33 -32.22 -13.88
CA GLY A 23 7.92 -32.42 -13.60
C GLY A 23 7.57 -32.68 -12.14
N VAL A 24 6.39 -33.25 -11.93
CA VAL A 24 5.88 -33.71 -10.63
C VAL A 24 5.66 -35.20 -10.70
N LEU A 25 6.27 -35.96 -9.80
CA LEU A 25 6.13 -37.39 -9.70
C LEU A 25 5.08 -37.74 -8.64
N ILE A 26 4.08 -38.53 -9.02
CA ILE A 26 3.08 -39.12 -8.14
C ILE A 26 3.46 -40.59 -7.93
N ILE A 27 3.72 -41.00 -6.70
CA ILE A 27 4.14 -42.36 -6.33
C ILE A 27 3.44 -42.81 -5.06
N SER A 28 3.20 -44.11 -4.89
CA SER A 28 2.67 -44.62 -3.62
C SER A 28 3.73 -44.61 -2.52
N GLU A 29 3.30 -44.36 -1.28
CA GLU A 29 4.14 -44.33 -0.08
C GLU A 29 4.85 -45.67 0.12
N ALA A 30 4.15 -46.79 -0.07
CA ALA A 30 4.73 -48.13 0.03
C ALA A 30 5.86 -48.39 -0.99
N LEU A 31 5.73 -47.88 -2.23
CA LEU A 31 6.79 -48.00 -3.24
C LEU A 31 7.98 -47.08 -2.91
N LEU A 32 7.71 -45.89 -2.38
CA LEU A 32 8.74 -44.96 -1.93
C LEU A 32 9.54 -45.54 -0.75
N GLU A 33 8.87 -46.22 0.18
CA GLU A 33 9.49 -46.89 1.32
C GLU A 33 10.28 -48.14 0.93
N LYS A 34 9.76 -49.01 0.04
CA LYS A 34 10.50 -50.21 -0.40
C LYS A 34 11.83 -49.89 -1.07
N LYS A 35 11.90 -48.81 -1.86
CA LYS A 35 13.13 -48.42 -2.54
C LYS A 35 14.15 -47.70 -1.65
N ARG A 36 13.84 -47.53 -0.35
CA ARG A 36 14.76 -47.05 0.71
C ARG A 36 15.94 -47.99 0.90
N ASP A 37 15.70 -49.29 0.81
CA ASP A 37 16.66 -50.30 1.24
C ASP A 37 17.70 -50.64 0.15
N ASP A 38 17.46 -50.21 -1.10
CA ASP A 38 18.26 -50.65 -2.25
C ASP A 38 19.25 -49.60 -2.83
N ILE A 39 19.02 -48.27 -2.72
CA ILE A 39 19.83 -47.25 -3.45
C ILE A 39 19.86 -45.88 -2.73
N PRO A 40 20.97 -45.11 -2.72
CA PRO A 40 21.00 -43.73 -2.23
C PRO A 40 20.07 -42.77 -3.02
N LYS A 41 19.36 -41.90 -2.29
CA LYS A 41 18.24 -41.01 -2.68
C LYS A 41 18.26 -40.37 -4.09
N LYS A 42 19.42 -40.04 -4.67
CA LYS A 42 19.52 -39.42 -6.01
C LYS A 42 19.40 -40.42 -7.17
N GLY A 43 19.71 -41.69 -6.96
CA GLY A 43 19.71 -42.72 -8.01
C GLY A 43 18.34 -43.35 -8.29
N VAL A 44 17.46 -43.37 -7.29
CA VAL A 44 16.13 -44.03 -7.35
C VAL A 44 15.23 -43.37 -8.41
N LEU A 45 15.23 -42.04 -8.47
CA LEU A 45 14.35 -41.25 -9.33
C LEU A 45 14.85 -41.25 -10.77
N SER A 46 16.17 -41.13 -11.00
CA SER A 46 16.77 -41.21 -12.34
C SER A 46 16.58 -42.56 -13.03
N ALA A 47 16.49 -43.65 -12.26
CA ALA A 47 16.28 -45.00 -12.79
C ALA A 47 14.82 -45.29 -13.18
N LEU A 48 13.85 -44.65 -12.50
CA LEU A 48 12.42 -44.83 -12.75
C LEU A 48 11.93 -43.99 -13.95
N VAL A 49 12.42 -42.75 -14.07
CA VAL A 49 11.97 -41.75 -15.06
C VAL A 49 11.83 -42.26 -16.51
N PRO A 50 12.69 -43.13 -17.05
CA PRO A 50 12.55 -43.61 -18.43
C PRO A 50 11.34 -44.53 -18.66
N HIS A 51 10.77 -45.14 -17.61
CA HIS A 51 9.70 -46.14 -17.72
C HIS A 51 8.36 -45.64 -17.17
N LEU A 52 8.30 -44.38 -16.73
CA LEU A 52 7.08 -43.79 -16.17
C LEU A 52 6.12 -43.33 -17.26
N GLN A 53 4.83 -43.52 -16.99
CA GLN A 53 3.77 -42.96 -17.79
C GLN A 53 3.83 -41.42 -17.74
N ARG A 54 3.86 -40.80 -18.92
CA ARG A 54 3.80 -39.34 -19.11
C ARG A 54 2.54 -39.03 -19.90
N PRO A 55 1.40 -38.81 -19.22
CA PRO A 55 0.17 -38.50 -19.92
C PRO A 55 0.24 -37.09 -20.52
N ASP A 56 -0.37 -36.92 -21.70
CA ASP A 56 -0.57 -35.59 -22.29
C ASP A 56 -1.60 -34.77 -21.50
N ARG A 57 -2.59 -35.46 -20.91
CA ARG A 57 -3.67 -34.86 -20.11
C ARG A 57 -3.85 -35.63 -18.81
N PHE A 58 -3.99 -34.91 -17.71
CA PHE A 58 -4.19 -35.48 -16.38
C PHE A 58 -5.27 -34.69 -15.64
N SER A 59 -6.34 -35.36 -15.21
CA SER A 59 -7.34 -34.73 -14.34
C SER A 59 -6.94 -34.96 -12.90
N LEU A 60 -6.71 -33.89 -12.15
CA LEU A 60 -6.41 -34.01 -10.72
C LEU A 60 -7.73 -34.20 -9.96
N THR A 61 -7.86 -35.28 -9.21
CA THR A 61 -9.05 -35.66 -8.45
C THR A 61 -8.65 -36.19 -7.07
N CYS A 62 -9.63 -36.40 -6.18
CA CYS A 62 -9.41 -37.06 -4.89
C CYS A 62 -8.98 -38.52 -5.04
N ASP A 63 -9.36 -39.17 -6.15
CA ASP A 63 -9.00 -40.55 -6.46
C ASP A 63 -7.83 -40.60 -7.44
N LEU A 64 -6.61 -40.59 -6.90
CA LEU A 64 -5.38 -40.64 -7.70
C LEU A 64 -5.12 -42.05 -8.26
N PRO A 65 -4.44 -42.17 -9.41
CA PRO A 65 -4.14 -43.46 -10.03
C PRO A 65 -3.21 -44.33 -9.15
N ASN A 66 -3.33 -45.64 -9.33
CA ASN A 66 -2.49 -46.61 -8.64
C ASN A 66 -1.07 -46.68 -9.20
N GLU A 67 -0.90 -46.34 -10.47
CA GLU A 67 0.38 -46.31 -11.15
C GLU A 67 1.23 -45.11 -10.73
N THR A 68 2.54 -45.23 -10.90
CA THR A 68 3.46 -44.10 -10.74
C THR A 68 3.41 -43.23 -11.99
N VAL A 69 3.10 -41.94 -11.84
CA VAL A 69 2.89 -41.01 -12.97
C VAL A 69 3.84 -39.83 -12.86
N LEU A 70 4.46 -39.45 -13.97
CA LEU A 70 5.27 -38.23 -14.07
C LEU A 70 4.52 -37.17 -14.89
N LEU A 71 4.08 -36.11 -14.22
CA LEU A 71 3.47 -34.94 -14.84
C LEU A 71 4.59 -33.99 -15.30
N ALA A 72 4.83 -33.94 -16.62
CA ALA A 72 5.88 -33.11 -17.20
C ALA A 72 5.36 -31.72 -17.59
N ASP A 73 6.25 -30.87 -18.09
CA ASP A 73 5.92 -29.53 -18.60
C ASP A 73 4.93 -29.56 -19.77
N GLN A 74 4.89 -30.64 -20.56
CA GLN A 74 3.89 -30.84 -21.61
C GLN A 74 2.57 -31.45 -21.10
N THR A 75 2.56 -32.01 -19.89
CA THR A 75 1.32 -32.58 -19.32
C THR A 75 0.37 -31.46 -18.96
N THR A 76 -0.84 -31.52 -19.51
CA THR A 76 -1.94 -30.61 -19.16
C THR A 76 -2.70 -31.16 -17.97
N VAL A 77 -2.55 -30.52 -16.82
CA VAL A 77 -3.24 -30.84 -15.57
C VAL A 77 -4.54 -30.02 -15.48
N THR A 78 -5.67 -30.72 -15.48
CA THR A 78 -6.99 -30.11 -15.30
C THR A 78 -7.32 -30.06 -13.81
N LEU A 79 -7.61 -28.85 -13.30
CA LEU A 79 -8.13 -28.62 -11.95
C LEU A 79 -9.62 -28.29 -12.05
N SER A 80 -10.47 -29.08 -11.40
CA SER A 80 -11.92 -28.88 -11.43
C SER A 80 -12.57 -29.55 -10.23
N ASN A 81 -13.45 -28.83 -9.54
CA ASN A 81 -14.26 -29.35 -8.43
C ASN A 81 -13.42 -30.02 -7.32
N ILE A 82 -12.24 -29.45 -7.04
CA ILE A 82 -11.36 -29.86 -5.94
C ILE A 82 -10.90 -28.64 -5.13
N GLU A 83 -10.53 -28.88 -3.88
CA GLU A 83 -9.67 -27.99 -3.09
C GLU A 83 -8.25 -28.56 -3.10
N ILE A 84 -7.24 -27.74 -3.35
CA ILE A 84 -5.83 -28.17 -3.32
C ILE A 84 -4.97 -27.28 -2.45
N SER A 85 -3.94 -27.85 -1.82
CA SER A 85 -2.99 -27.04 -1.06
C SER A 85 -2.26 -26.04 -1.97
N VAL A 86 -2.05 -24.81 -1.49
CA VAL A 86 -1.34 -23.76 -2.24
C VAL A 86 0.06 -24.19 -2.68
N LYS A 87 0.72 -25.05 -1.90
CA LYS A 87 2.04 -25.62 -2.25
C LYS A 87 1.96 -26.55 -3.45
N LEU A 88 0.96 -27.44 -3.49
CA LEU A 88 0.74 -28.30 -4.66
C LEU A 88 0.38 -27.47 -5.88
N PHE A 89 -0.52 -26.50 -5.72
CA PHE A 89 -0.89 -25.58 -6.79
C PHE A 89 0.33 -24.89 -7.41
N PHE A 90 1.21 -24.29 -6.60
CA PHE A 90 2.41 -23.61 -7.12
C PHE A 90 3.36 -24.55 -7.85
N VAL A 91 3.59 -25.76 -7.33
CA VAL A 91 4.47 -26.72 -8.02
C VAL A 91 3.87 -27.13 -9.36
N LEU A 92 2.56 -27.40 -9.43
CA LEU A 92 1.88 -27.69 -10.69
C LEU A 92 1.97 -26.51 -11.66
N LEU A 93 1.77 -25.29 -11.15
CA LEU A 93 1.87 -24.06 -11.94
C LEU A 93 3.26 -23.88 -12.56
N GLU A 94 4.32 -24.24 -11.83
CA GLU A 94 5.70 -24.09 -12.30
C GLU A 94 6.21 -25.24 -13.18
N LYS A 95 5.64 -26.44 -13.06
CA LYS A 95 6.17 -27.68 -13.66
C LYS A 95 5.28 -28.31 -14.73
N THR A 96 4.03 -27.88 -14.87
CA THR A 96 3.04 -28.49 -15.78
C THR A 96 2.24 -27.40 -16.49
N ARG A 97 1.50 -27.75 -17.54
CA ARG A 97 0.46 -26.86 -18.10
C ARG A 97 -0.79 -27.01 -17.24
N VAL A 98 -1.30 -25.92 -16.67
CA VAL A 98 -2.49 -25.97 -15.81
C VAL A 98 -3.70 -25.43 -16.57
N THR A 99 -4.84 -26.12 -16.46
CA THR A 99 -6.13 -25.65 -16.99
C THR A 99 -7.19 -25.75 -15.91
N ALA A 100 -7.93 -24.66 -15.68
CA ALA A 100 -9.12 -24.68 -14.83
C ALA A 100 -10.30 -25.24 -15.65
N GLY A 101 -10.71 -26.48 -15.38
CA GLY A 101 -11.84 -27.15 -16.03
C GLY A 101 -13.20 -26.84 -15.39
N GLY A 102 -13.17 -26.20 -14.21
CA GLY A 102 -14.31 -25.77 -13.41
C GLY A 102 -13.80 -24.91 -12.24
N ALA A 103 -14.69 -24.51 -11.33
CA ALA A 103 -14.26 -23.83 -10.12
C ALA A 103 -13.41 -24.79 -9.26
N PHE A 104 -12.26 -24.32 -8.77
CA PHE A 104 -11.44 -25.03 -7.81
C PHE A 104 -10.99 -24.05 -6.74
N SER A 105 -10.58 -24.54 -5.57
CA SER A 105 -10.08 -23.70 -4.49
C SER A 105 -8.65 -24.04 -4.10
N ILE A 106 -7.96 -23.05 -3.54
CA ILE A 106 -6.65 -23.24 -2.90
C ILE A 106 -6.76 -23.00 -1.39
N THR A 107 -6.01 -23.79 -0.62
CA THR A 107 -6.01 -23.76 0.85
C THR A 107 -4.59 -23.81 1.44
N GLU A 108 -4.48 -23.67 2.76
CA GLU A 108 -3.22 -23.80 3.48
C GLU A 108 -2.57 -25.18 3.22
N HIS A 109 -1.26 -25.19 3.02
CA HIS A 109 -0.53 -26.44 3.00
C HIS A 109 -0.19 -26.88 4.42
N ILE A 110 -0.80 -27.98 4.86
CA ILE A 110 -0.48 -28.61 6.14
C ILE A 110 0.35 -29.86 5.86
N TYR A 111 1.55 -29.90 6.44
CA TYR A 111 2.47 -31.02 6.26
C TYR A 111 1.85 -32.32 6.81
N LYS A 112 1.92 -33.40 6.02
CA LYS A 112 1.32 -34.73 6.29
C LYS A 112 -0.21 -34.82 6.19
N GLU A 113 -0.93 -33.73 5.96
CA GLU A 113 -2.35 -33.79 5.61
C GLU A 113 -2.54 -33.98 4.10
N ASP A 114 -3.73 -34.46 3.73
CA ASP A 114 -4.14 -34.59 2.34
C ASP A 114 -4.18 -33.24 1.65
N CYS A 115 -3.42 -33.14 0.55
CA CYS A 115 -3.25 -31.92 -0.22
C CYS A 115 -4.33 -31.73 -1.30
N ILE A 116 -5.27 -32.66 -1.44
CA ILE A 116 -6.43 -32.60 -2.34
C ILE A 116 -7.67 -32.97 -1.53
N ARG A 117 -8.75 -32.22 -1.68
CA ARG A 117 -10.04 -32.49 -1.03
C ARG A 117 -11.18 -32.22 -1.99
N GLU A 118 -12.36 -32.73 -1.67
CA GLU A 118 -13.58 -32.41 -2.42
C GLU A 118 -13.90 -30.92 -2.31
N HIS A 119 -14.38 -30.33 -3.41
CA HIS A 119 -14.80 -28.93 -3.41
C HIS A 119 -16.02 -28.70 -2.50
N GLY A 120 -16.05 -27.56 -1.81
CA GLY A 120 -17.14 -27.20 -0.89
C GLY A 120 -17.02 -27.83 0.51
N MET A 121 -16.06 -28.73 0.75
CA MET A 121 -15.72 -29.23 2.09
C MET A 121 -14.91 -28.19 2.86
N ALA A 122 -15.62 -27.14 3.27
CA ALA A 122 -15.16 -25.94 3.96
C ALA A 122 -13.91 -26.12 4.85
N ARG A 123 -12.84 -25.40 4.51
CA ARG A 123 -12.14 -24.61 5.52
C ARG A 123 -12.22 -23.14 5.17
N GLU A 124 -13.05 -22.46 5.95
CA GLU A 124 -13.04 -21.02 6.15
C GLU A 124 -11.71 -20.51 6.73
N ALA A 125 -10.76 -21.40 7.04
CA ALA A 125 -9.48 -21.03 7.65
C ALA A 125 -8.65 -20.18 6.68
N PRO A 126 -8.52 -18.87 6.94
CA PRO A 126 -7.86 -17.98 6.02
C PRO A 126 -6.34 -18.19 6.10
N PHE A 127 -5.68 -18.39 4.96
CA PHE A 127 -4.25 -18.74 4.91
C PHE A 127 -3.39 -17.61 4.33
N TRP A 128 -2.06 -17.82 4.28
CA TRP A 128 -1.11 -16.83 3.77
C TRP A 128 -0.70 -17.16 2.34
N LEU A 129 -0.91 -16.22 1.42
CA LEU A 129 -0.41 -16.30 0.06
C LEU A 129 0.90 -15.52 -0.03
N GLU A 130 2.03 -16.23 -0.06
CA GLU A 130 3.36 -15.62 0.03
C GLU A 130 4.31 -16.12 -1.08
N ARG A 131 5.02 -15.17 -1.71
CA ARG A 131 6.07 -15.48 -2.69
C ARG A 131 7.05 -14.30 -2.85
N HIS A 132 8.34 -14.60 -2.68
CA HIS A 132 9.45 -13.63 -2.78
C HIS A 132 10.50 -14.01 -3.83
N ARG A 133 10.12 -14.85 -4.79
CA ARG A 133 11.02 -15.36 -5.83
C ARG A 133 10.33 -15.29 -7.18
N ALA A 134 11.13 -15.14 -8.23
CA ALA A 134 10.67 -15.24 -9.60
C ALA A 134 9.96 -16.59 -9.83
N VAL A 135 8.87 -16.54 -10.59
CA VAL A 135 8.15 -17.72 -11.07
C VAL A 135 8.62 -18.08 -12.47
N SER A 136 8.45 -19.34 -12.89
CA SER A 136 8.82 -19.77 -14.24
C SER A 136 7.95 -19.09 -15.31
N SER A 137 8.44 -18.99 -16.55
CA SER A 137 7.62 -18.51 -17.68
C SER A 137 6.36 -19.34 -17.86
N LEU A 138 6.46 -20.66 -17.65
CA LEU A 138 5.32 -21.59 -17.68
C LEU A 138 4.26 -21.21 -16.63
N ALA A 139 4.66 -20.80 -15.44
CA ALA A 139 3.72 -20.35 -14.42
C ALA A 139 2.99 -19.07 -14.82
N LEU A 140 3.68 -18.11 -15.45
CA LEU A 140 3.05 -16.90 -15.98
C LEU A 140 2.06 -17.21 -17.09
N GLU A 141 2.43 -18.07 -18.05
CA GLU A 141 1.53 -18.53 -19.11
C GLU A 141 0.29 -19.24 -18.53
N ASN A 142 0.47 -20.03 -17.48
CA ASN A 142 -0.65 -20.70 -16.80
C ASN A 142 -1.59 -19.68 -16.14
N ILE A 143 -1.06 -18.68 -15.43
CA ILE A 143 -1.87 -17.61 -14.79
C ILE A 143 -2.62 -16.80 -15.85
N GLU A 144 -1.96 -16.45 -16.95
CA GLU A 144 -2.55 -15.68 -18.04
C GLU A 144 -3.80 -16.38 -18.61
N ARG A 145 -3.71 -17.68 -18.84
CA ARG A 145 -4.79 -18.53 -19.37
C ARG A 145 -5.97 -18.74 -18.41
N MET A 146 -5.79 -18.49 -17.11
CA MET A 146 -6.86 -18.69 -16.12
C MET A 146 -7.95 -17.64 -16.27
N ALA A 147 -9.20 -18.04 -16.07
CA ALA A 147 -10.31 -17.10 -16.00
C ALA A 147 -10.24 -16.24 -14.72
N LEU A 148 -10.84 -15.06 -14.77
CA LEU A 148 -10.97 -14.18 -13.60
C LEU A 148 -11.80 -14.86 -12.52
N SER A 149 -11.46 -14.60 -11.26
CA SER A 149 -12.16 -15.17 -10.10
C SER A 149 -12.38 -16.69 -10.16
N SER A 150 -11.52 -17.43 -10.87
CA SER A 150 -11.65 -18.89 -11.06
C SER A 150 -11.06 -19.71 -9.92
N ILE A 151 -10.25 -19.07 -9.08
CA ILE A 151 -9.55 -19.70 -7.96
C ILE A 151 -10.20 -19.28 -6.65
N GLY A 152 -11.07 -20.12 -6.09
CA GLY A 152 -11.65 -19.87 -4.77
C GLY A 152 -10.58 -19.86 -3.68
N CYS A 153 -10.59 -18.87 -2.79
CA CYS A 153 -9.69 -18.85 -1.63
C CYS A 153 -10.21 -17.97 -0.49
N SER A 154 -9.78 -18.29 0.72
CA SER A 154 -9.93 -17.44 1.91
C SER A 154 -8.54 -17.05 2.39
N LEU A 155 -8.22 -15.75 2.37
CA LEU A 155 -6.87 -15.26 2.62
C LEU A 155 -6.81 -14.38 3.86
N LYS A 156 -5.87 -14.68 4.74
CA LYS A 156 -5.55 -13.85 5.91
C LYS A 156 -4.52 -12.79 5.56
N LYS A 157 -3.59 -13.12 4.66
CA LYS A 157 -2.48 -12.26 4.26
C LYS A 157 -2.06 -12.57 2.83
N ILE A 158 -1.72 -11.52 2.09
CA ILE A 158 -1.09 -11.58 0.77
C ILE A 158 0.26 -10.87 0.88
N ASP A 159 1.34 -11.54 0.53
CA ASP A 159 2.71 -11.00 0.57
C ASP A 159 3.50 -11.44 -0.66
N LEU A 160 3.44 -10.63 -1.72
CA LEU A 160 4.04 -10.93 -3.02
C LEU A 160 5.07 -9.85 -3.35
N SER A 161 6.35 -10.24 -3.36
CA SER A 161 7.45 -9.31 -3.58
C SER A 161 8.30 -9.71 -4.79
N ASP A 162 8.44 -8.77 -5.72
CA ASP A 162 9.30 -8.83 -6.90
C ASP A 162 9.12 -10.11 -7.71
N THR A 163 7.85 -10.45 -7.94
CA THR A 163 7.44 -11.65 -8.67
C THR A 163 6.25 -11.39 -9.58
N GLY A 164 6.27 -11.97 -10.78
CA GLY A 164 5.13 -11.95 -11.69
C GLY A 164 3.91 -12.73 -11.19
N LEU A 165 4.02 -13.44 -10.05
CA LEU A 165 2.88 -14.03 -9.36
C LEU A 165 1.85 -12.98 -8.90
N ILE A 166 2.20 -11.71 -8.79
CA ILE A 166 1.23 -10.62 -8.52
C ILE A 166 0.07 -10.65 -9.56
N ASN A 167 0.32 -11.10 -10.79
CA ASN A 167 -0.69 -11.24 -11.82
C ASN A 167 -1.76 -12.32 -11.52
N ILE A 168 -1.61 -13.10 -10.43
CA ILE A 168 -2.65 -14.03 -9.98
C ILE A 168 -3.83 -13.30 -9.32
N LEU A 169 -3.64 -12.08 -8.79
CA LEU A 169 -4.65 -11.41 -7.96
C LEU A 169 -6.05 -11.31 -8.63
N PRO A 170 -6.19 -10.92 -9.91
CA PRO A 170 -7.49 -10.89 -10.58
C PRO A 170 -8.12 -12.28 -10.81
N LYS A 171 -7.33 -13.35 -10.68
CA LYS A 171 -7.77 -14.75 -10.85
C LYS A 171 -8.32 -15.33 -9.55
N LEU A 172 -8.03 -14.69 -8.41
CA LEU A 172 -8.51 -15.11 -7.09
C LEU A 172 -9.96 -14.69 -6.88
N GLY A 173 -10.84 -15.66 -6.64
CA GLY A 173 -12.22 -15.47 -6.21
C GLY A 173 -12.29 -15.24 -4.71
N ILE A 174 -11.85 -14.08 -4.24
CA ILE A 174 -11.94 -13.67 -2.83
C ILE A 174 -13.31 -13.03 -2.61
N ASN A 175 -14.04 -13.49 -1.58
CA ASN A 175 -15.32 -12.89 -1.20
C ASN A 175 -15.09 -11.45 -0.69
N GLU A 176 -15.95 -10.51 -1.10
CA GLU A 176 -15.90 -9.09 -0.71
C GLU A 176 -15.92 -8.88 0.80
N ASP A 177 -16.60 -9.76 1.54
CA ASP A 177 -16.70 -9.71 3.00
C ASP A 177 -15.52 -10.40 3.72
N SER A 178 -14.57 -10.98 2.97
CA SER A 178 -13.39 -11.61 3.57
C SER A 178 -12.50 -10.57 4.25
N GLU A 179 -12.16 -10.78 5.51
CA GLU A 179 -11.20 -9.93 6.21
C GLU A 179 -9.76 -10.31 5.86
N VAL A 180 -9.04 -9.41 5.19
CA VAL A 180 -7.61 -9.58 4.87
C VAL A 180 -6.78 -8.71 5.81
N LYS A 181 -5.98 -9.36 6.65
CA LYS A 181 -5.17 -8.67 7.67
C LYS A 181 -4.06 -7.81 7.07
N ASP A 182 -3.42 -8.28 6.00
CA ASP A 182 -2.28 -7.62 5.36
C ASP A 182 -2.28 -7.88 3.83
N LEU A 183 -2.22 -6.82 3.03
CA LEU A 183 -1.87 -6.86 1.61
C LEU A 183 -0.52 -6.16 1.42
N ARG A 184 0.51 -6.93 1.08
CA ARG A 184 1.87 -6.44 0.83
C ARG A 184 2.31 -6.80 -0.57
N LEU A 185 2.55 -5.80 -1.40
CA LEU A 185 2.99 -5.98 -2.78
C LEU A 185 4.21 -5.10 -3.05
N SER A 186 5.28 -5.70 -3.60
CA SER A 186 6.45 -4.97 -4.10
C SER A 186 6.72 -5.39 -5.53
N ALA A 187 6.97 -4.42 -6.41
CA ALA A 187 7.40 -4.72 -7.78
C ALA A 187 8.38 -3.66 -8.29
N ASP A 188 9.64 -4.04 -8.44
CA ASP A 188 10.67 -3.19 -9.04
C ASP A 188 10.62 -3.20 -10.59
N LYS A 189 9.81 -4.08 -11.19
CA LYS A 189 9.65 -4.20 -12.66
C LYS A 189 8.18 -4.14 -13.05
N GLU A 190 7.87 -3.35 -14.08
CA GLU A 190 6.52 -3.24 -14.65
C GLU A 190 5.95 -4.60 -15.06
N ALA A 191 6.79 -5.47 -15.66
CA ALA A 191 6.40 -6.81 -16.08
C ALA A 191 5.81 -7.68 -14.94
N HIS A 192 6.10 -7.38 -13.67
CA HIS A 192 5.51 -8.11 -12.55
C HIS A 192 4.03 -7.78 -12.32
N VAL A 193 3.55 -6.63 -12.79
CA VAL A 193 2.18 -6.15 -12.59
C VAL A 193 1.43 -5.86 -13.90
N ALA A 194 2.09 -5.96 -15.05
CA ALA A 194 1.55 -5.56 -16.35
C ALA A 194 0.16 -6.15 -16.62
N ALA A 195 -0.04 -7.46 -16.43
CA ALA A 195 -1.34 -8.09 -16.66
C ALA A 195 -2.43 -7.63 -15.66
N VAL A 196 -2.05 -7.23 -14.44
CA VAL A 196 -2.98 -6.59 -13.50
C VAL A 196 -3.38 -5.19 -13.98
N LEU A 197 -2.43 -4.41 -14.49
CA LEU A 197 -2.67 -3.02 -14.93
C LEU A 197 -3.44 -2.95 -16.25
N GLU A 198 -3.22 -3.89 -17.16
CA GLU A 198 -3.99 -4.04 -18.41
C GLU A 198 -5.44 -4.48 -18.16
N HIS A 199 -5.73 -5.01 -16.96
CA HIS A 199 -7.08 -5.47 -16.65
C HIS A 199 -8.07 -4.29 -16.57
N GLU A 200 -9.15 -4.35 -17.35
CA GLU A 200 -10.13 -3.26 -17.44
C GLU A 200 -10.96 -3.09 -16.16
N LYS A 201 -11.35 -4.19 -15.53
CA LYS A 201 -12.30 -4.18 -14.41
C LYS A 201 -11.56 -4.20 -13.07
N PRO A 202 -12.00 -3.44 -12.07
CA PRO A 202 -11.49 -3.60 -10.72
C PRO A 202 -11.78 -5.02 -10.18
N PHE A 203 -10.86 -5.58 -9.42
CA PHE A 203 -11.01 -6.88 -8.75
C PHE A 203 -10.99 -6.71 -7.23
N CYS A 204 -11.50 -7.71 -6.50
CA CYS A 204 -11.61 -7.66 -5.06
C CYS A 204 -10.51 -8.43 -4.36
N VAL A 205 -10.03 -7.88 -3.25
CA VAL A 205 -9.06 -8.51 -2.34
C VAL A 205 -9.60 -8.56 -0.91
N GLY A 206 -10.93 -8.53 -0.74
CA GLY A 206 -11.61 -8.45 0.55
C GLY A 206 -11.45 -7.09 1.26
N ARG A 207 -11.81 -7.06 2.54
CA ARG A 207 -11.66 -5.91 3.45
C ARG A 207 -10.25 -5.90 4.04
N VAL A 208 -9.37 -5.07 3.48
CA VAL A 208 -7.95 -5.03 3.85
C VAL A 208 -7.72 -4.12 5.05
N LYS A 209 -7.19 -4.68 6.15
CA LYS A 209 -6.85 -3.95 7.37
C LYS A 209 -5.54 -3.15 7.22
N ARG A 210 -4.51 -3.71 6.57
CA ARG A 210 -3.23 -3.01 6.29
C ARG A 210 -2.77 -3.26 4.87
N MET A 211 -2.42 -2.19 4.17
CA MET A 211 -1.97 -2.22 2.78
C MET A 211 -0.60 -1.55 2.67
N TRP A 212 0.38 -2.26 2.11
CA TRP A 212 1.71 -1.75 1.82
C TRP A 212 2.06 -2.05 0.36
N LEU A 213 2.24 -1.01 -0.45
CA LEU A 213 2.54 -1.11 -1.87
C LEU A 213 3.84 -0.37 -2.19
N LYS A 214 4.77 -1.05 -2.84
CA LYS A 214 6.08 -0.49 -3.22
C LYS A 214 6.37 -0.67 -4.71
N GLY A 215 6.93 0.37 -5.33
CA GLY A 215 7.33 0.33 -6.73
C GLY A 215 6.12 0.33 -7.67
N TYR A 216 6.21 -0.40 -8.78
CA TYR A 216 5.11 -0.60 -9.72
C TYR A 216 3.85 -1.21 -9.07
N ALA A 217 3.97 -1.86 -7.91
CA ALA A 217 2.82 -2.37 -7.18
C ALA A 217 1.89 -1.26 -6.67
N VAL A 218 2.35 -0.01 -6.56
CA VAL A 218 1.48 1.15 -6.28
C VAL A 218 0.40 1.28 -7.36
N GLY A 219 0.74 0.97 -8.62
CA GLY A 219 -0.21 0.94 -9.74
C GLY A 219 -1.38 -0.03 -9.54
N VAL A 220 -1.19 -1.11 -8.77
CA VAL A 220 -2.26 -2.10 -8.51
C VAL A 220 -3.44 -1.47 -7.77
N LEU A 221 -3.20 -0.42 -6.97
CA LEU A 221 -4.24 0.29 -6.23
C LEU A 221 -5.37 0.79 -7.14
N ALA A 222 -5.05 1.25 -8.35
CA ALA A 222 -6.00 1.68 -9.38
C ALA A 222 -6.98 0.57 -9.82
N LYS A 223 -6.62 -0.70 -9.59
CA LYS A 223 -7.38 -1.88 -10.03
C LYS A 223 -8.05 -2.60 -8.87
N LEU A 224 -7.87 -2.13 -7.64
CA LEU A 224 -8.54 -2.69 -6.48
C LEU A 224 -9.93 -2.09 -6.33
N ARG A 225 -10.93 -2.96 -6.14
CA ARG A 225 -12.25 -2.57 -5.64
C ARG A 225 -12.20 -2.53 -4.12
N VAL A 226 -12.12 -1.33 -3.57
CA VAL A 226 -12.23 -1.09 -2.12
C VAL A 226 -13.66 -0.65 -1.81
N HIS A 227 -14.31 -1.31 -0.86
CA HIS A 227 -15.66 -0.93 -0.43
C HIS A 227 -15.60 0.38 0.37
N LYS A 228 -16.61 1.24 0.23
CA LYS A 228 -16.69 2.53 0.96
C LYS A 228 -16.70 2.36 2.48
N ASP A 229 -17.26 1.25 2.96
CA ASP A 229 -17.34 0.91 4.38
C ASP A 229 -16.10 0.16 4.89
N CYS A 230 -15.00 0.15 4.13
CA CYS A 230 -13.74 -0.42 4.58
C CYS A 230 -13.08 0.49 5.63
N GLU A 231 -12.71 -0.10 6.77
CA GLU A 231 -11.85 0.53 7.77
C GLU A 231 -10.41 0.01 7.62
N VAL A 232 -9.54 0.86 7.07
CA VAL A 232 -8.13 0.57 6.84
C VAL A 232 -7.31 1.14 8.00
N GLU A 233 -6.56 0.30 8.72
CA GLU A 233 -5.68 0.77 9.79
C GLU A 233 -4.42 1.48 9.27
N SER A 234 -3.87 0.99 8.16
CA SER A 234 -2.67 1.56 7.54
C SER A 234 -2.67 1.38 6.03
N LEU A 235 -2.45 2.48 5.29
CA LEU A 235 -2.15 2.51 3.87
C LEU A 235 -0.78 3.14 3.65
N ASP A 236 0.17 2.35 3.18
CA ASP A 236 1.55 2.78 2.96
C ASP A 236 1.93 2.62 1.50
N LEU A 237 2.26 3.73 0.83
CA LEU A 237 2.65 3.75 -0.57
C LEU A 237 4.08 4.30 -0.71
N VAL A 238 4.94 3.57 -1.41
CA VAL A 238 6.35 3.95 -1.65
C VAL A 238 6.66 3.84 -3.14
N ALA A 239 7.00 4.96 -3.78
CA ALA A 239 7.36 4.99 -5.19
C ALA A 239 8.60 5.85 -5.44
N SER A 240 9.75 5.21 -5.66
CA SER A 240 11.02 5.89 -5.93
C SER A 240 11.16 6.47 -7.34
N GLU A 241 10.30 6.06 -8.28
CA GLU A 241 10.32 6.49 -9.69
C GLU A 241 8.96 6.98 -10.13
N LYS A 242 8.94 7.93 -11.08
CA LYS A 242 7.71 8.49 -11.63
C LYS A 242 6.82 7.42 -12.28
N THR A 243 7.43 6.45 -12.95
CA THR A 243 6.75 5.36 -13.67
C THR A 243 5.93 4.47 -12.74
N HIS A 244 6.31 4.34 -11.47
CA HIS A 244 5.62 3.52 -10.48
C HIS A 244 4.18 3.96 -10.20
N VAL A 245 3.87 5.24 -10.39
CA VAL A 245 2.54 5.82 -10.09
C VAL A 245 1.73 6.16 -11.33
N THR A 246 2.29 6.00 -12.54
CA THR A 246 1.66 6.39 -13.81
C THR A 246 0.23 5.84 -13.93
N ALA A 247 0.04 4.54 -13.71
CA ALA A 247 -1.28 3.89 -13.81
C ALA A 247 -2.33 4.47 -12.86
N VAL A 248 -1.92 4.96 -11.68
CA VAL A 248 -2.83 5.62 -10.73
C VAL A 248 -3.18 7.03 -11.21
N LEU A 249 -2.19 7.77 -11.70
CA LEU A 249 -2.37 9.16 -12.14
C LEU A 249 -3.18 9.27 -13.45
N GLU A 250 -3.18 8.23 -14.27
CA GLU A 250 -3.98 8.14 -15.49
C GLU A 250 -5.47 7.87 -15.23
N GLN A 251 -5.86 7.50 -14.01
CA GLN A 251 -7.27 7.32 -13.68
C GLN A 251 -8.04 8.64 -13.77
N GLU A 252 -9.15 8.63 -14.50
CA GLU A 252 -10.02 9.81 -14.62
C GLU A 252 -10.73 10.12 -13.29
N LYS A 253 -11.23 9.08 -12.62
CA LYS A 253 -12.02 9.22 -11.39
C LYS A 253 -11.12 9.02 -10.17
N PRO A 254 -11.22 9.90 -9.16
CA PRO A 254 -10.65 9.60 -7.84
C PRO A 254 -11.24 8.31 -7.27
N PHE A 255 -10.45 7.58 -6.50
CA PHE A 255 -10.90 6.42 -5.75
C PHE A 255 -10.92 6.71 -4.25
N CYS A 256 -11.85 6.06 -3.54
CA CYS A 256 -11.90 6.10 -2.08
C CYS A 256 -11.44 4.75 -1.52
N VAL A 257 -10.55 4.80 -0.54
CA VAL A 257 -10.09 3.61 0.21
C VAL A 257 -10.88 3.40 1.51
N GLY A 258 -12.01 4.11 1.67
CA GLY A 258 -12.83 4.13 2.89
C GLY A 258 -12.22 5.01 3.98
N ARG A 259 -12.42 4.62 5.24
CA ARG A 259 -11.83 5.29 6.40
C ARG A 259 -10.43 4.76 6.67
N VAL A 260 -9.44 5.64 6.76
CA VAL A 260 -8.03 5.28 6.96
C VAL A 260 -7.50 5.85 8.26
N LYS A 261 -7.03 5.02 9.19
CA LYS A 261 -6.37 5.53 10.41
C LYS A 261 -5.02 6.16 10.10
N ASN A 262 -4.17 5.47 9.34
CA ASN A 262 -2.84 5.96 9.00
C ASN A 262 -2.58 5.86 7.49
N MET A 263 -2.36 6.99 6.82
CA MET A 263 -1.97 7.04 5.42
C MET A 263 -0.56 7.62 5.30
N ARG A 264 0.37 6.87 4.71
CA ARG A 264 1.78 7.27 4.55
C ARG A 264 2.18 7.19 3.08
N LEU A 265 2.56 8.33 2.51
CA LEU A 265 2.96 8.47 1.11
C LEU A 265 4.42 8.92 1.03
N TRP A 266 5.25 8.12 0.37
CA TRP A 266 6.69 8.36 0.24
C TRP A 266 7.10 8.56 -1.22
N ASP A 267 7.94 9.56 -1.44
CA ASP A 267 8.52 9.89 -2.75
C ASP A 267 7.45 10.21 -3.80
N TYR A 268 7.50 9.63 -5.01
CA TYR A 268 6.48 9.85 -6.04
C TYR A 268 5.08 9.38 -5.62
N ALA A 269 4.95 8.55 -4.58
CA ALA A 269 3.65 8.13 -4.09
C ALA A 269 2.86 9.30 -3.50
N VAL A 270 3.52 10.41 -3.14
CA VAL A 270 2.86 11.66 -2.79
C VAL A 270 1.92 12.11 -3.91
N CYS A 271 2.23 11.87 -5.19
CA CYS A 271 1.33 12.22 -6.32
C CYS A 271 -0.01 11.49 -6.30
N VAL A 272 -0.08 10.29 -5.69
CA VAL A 272 -1.32 9.49 -5.59
C VAL A 272 -2.41 10.23 -4.82
N VAL A 273 -2.01 11.12 -3.92
CA VAL A 273 -2.94 11.94 -3.11
C VAL A 273 -3.93 12.76 -3.96
N THR A 274 -3.53 13.13 -5.18
CA THR A 274 -4.38 13.89 -6.12
C THR A 274 -5.51 13.05 -6.74
N LYS A 275 -5.43 11.72 -6.58
CA LYS A 275 -6.41 10.73 -7.05
C LYS A 275 -7.17 10.07 -5.90
N THR A 276 -6.89 10.50 -4.67
CA THR A 276 -7.68 10.13 -3.49
C THR A 276 -8.60 11.28 -3.16
N GLY A 277 -9.89 11.01 -2.92
CA GLY A 277 -10.83 12.06 -2.51
C GLY A 277 -12.26 11.80 -2.97
N HIS A 278 -13.13 11.50 -2.01
CA HIS A 278 -14.59 11.44 -2.13
C HIS A 278 -15.16 12.06 -0.86
N GLU A 279 -16.42 12.51 -0.88
CA GLU A 279 -17.10 13.10 0.29
C GLU A 279 -17.10 12.17 1.51
N ASP A 280 -16.97 10.86 1.29
CA ASP A 280 -17.00 9.81 2.32
C ASP A 280 -15.61 9.35 2.79
N CYS A 281 -14.52 9.88 2.24
CA CYS A 281 -13.18 9.48 2.68
C CYS A 281 -12.79 10.24 3.95
N GLU A 282 -12.30 9.51 4.95
CA GLU A 282 -11.78 10.08 6.20
C GLU A 282 -10.39 9.51 6.48
N VAL A 283 -9.46 10.37 6.89
CA VAL A 283 -8.09 10.01 7.25
C VAL A 283 -7.77 10.56 8.63
N GLU A 284 -7.46 9.70 9.60
CA GLU A 284 -7.09 10.18 10.94
C GLU A 284 -5.68 10.80 10.93
N TYR A 285 -4.71 10.16 10.27
CA TYR A 285 -3.33 10.64 10.17
C TYR A 285 -2.79 10.49 8.74
N LEU A 286 -2.54 11.61 8.06
CA LEU A 286 -1.90 11.67 6.73
C LEU A 286 -0.46 12.16 6.86
N ARG A 287 0.50 11.34 6.42
CA ARG A 287 1.91 11.71 6.34
C ARG A 287 2.40 11.66 4.89
N MET A 288 3.00 12.75 4.42
CA MET A 288 3.61 12.84 3.10
C MET A 288 5.08 13.25 3.22
N PHE A 289 5.97 12.48 2.61
CA PHE A 289 7.40 12.72 2.61
C PHE A 289 7.95 12.69 1.18
N ALA A 290 8.62 13.76 0.77
CA ALA A 290 9.26 13.84 -0.55
C ALA A 290 10.63 14.49 -0.45
N ASN A 291 11.70 13.69 -0.58
CA ASN A 291 13.08 14.18 -0.48
C ASN A 291 13.63 14.87 -1.74
N LYS A 292 12.89 14.87 -2.85
CA LYS A 292 13.28 15.50 -4.12
C LYS A 292 12.13 16.32 -4.69
N GLU A 293 12.44 17.46 -5.29
CA GLU A 293 11.46 18.30 -5.99
C GLU A 293 10.67 17.52 -7.05
N ALA A 294 11.36 16.62 -7.77
CA ALA A 294 10.76 15.81 -8.83
C ALA A 294 9.58 14.94 -8.33
N HIS A 295 9.54 14.58 -7.05
CA HIS A 295 8.48 13.76 -6.44
C HIS A 295 7.13 14.50 -6.34
N VAL A 296 7.16 15.83 -6.30
CA VAL A 296 5.95 16.68 -6.18
C VAL A 296 5.73 17.58 -7.39
N ALA A 297 6.70 17.67 -8.31
CA ALA A 297 6.64 18.53 -9.49
C ALA A 297 5.37 18.33 -10.35
N GLY A 298 4.82 17.11 -10.39
CA GLY A 298 3.55 16.84 -11.07
C GLY A 298 2.34 17.50 -10.40
N ILE A 299 2.28 17.46 -9.07
CA ILE A 299 1.22 18.09 -8.26
C ILE A 299 1.30 19.62 -8.40
N LEU A 300 2.50 20.18 -8.27
CA LEU A 300 2.71 21.64 -8.27
C LEU A 300 2.34 22.32 -9.60
N LYS A 301 2.29 21.57 -10.70
CA LYS A 301 1.84 22.05 -12.02
C LYS A 301 0.32 22.07 -12.17
N GLN A 302 -0.44 21.45 -11.27
CA GLN A 302 -1.89 21.44 -11.36
C GLN A 302 -2.47 22.83 -11.04
N GLU A 303 -3.49 23.24 -11.78
CA GLU A 303 -4.21 24.49 -11.52
C GLU A 303 -5.29 24.32 -10.45
N LYS A 304 -5.99 23.18 -10.49
CA LYS A 304 -7.10 22.91 -9.58
C LYS A 304 -6.58 22.45 -8.23
N HIS A 305 -7.18 22.99 -7.18
CA HIS A 305 -6.99 22.44 -5.84
C HIS A 305 -7.69 21.08 -5.73
N PHE A 306 -7.14 20.19 -4.92
CA PHE A 306 -7.74 18.90 -4.60
C PHE A 306 -8.01 18.79 -3.10
N CYS A 307 -8.86 17.82 -2.75
CA CYS A 307 -9.05 17.40 -1.37
C CYS A 307 -9.10 15.88 -1.26
N VAL A 308 -8.56 15.36 -0.16
CA VAL A 308 -8.42 13.92 0.12
C VAL A 308 -9.56 13.36 0.97
N GLY A 309 -10.57 14.18 1.25
CA GLY A 309 -11.57 13.93 2.29
C GLY A 309 -11.17 14.57 3.63
N ARG A 310 -11.90 14.23 4.70
CA ARG A 310 -11.64 14.79 6.03
C ARG A 310 -10.31 14.26 6.59
N VAL A 311 -9.42 15.14 7.03
CA VAL A 311 -8.13 14.76 7.63
C VAL A 311 -8.05 15.28 9.06
N LYS A 312 -7.86 14.42 10.06
CA LYS A 312 -7.69 14.90 11.44
C LYS A 312 -6.29 15.47 11.66
N GLU A 313 -5.24 14.70 11.36
CA GLU A 313 -3.85 15.13 11.48
C GLU A 313 -3.12 15.00 10.14
N MET A 314 -2.43 16.07 9.72
CA MET A 314 -1.66 16.13 8.48
C MET A 314 -0.21 16.51 8.78
N TRP A 315 0.74 15.71 8.29
CA TRP A 315 2.17 15.98 8.42
C TRP A 315 2.86 15.93 7.05
N LEU A 316 3.39 17.08 6.63
CA LEU A 316 4.15 17.25 5.39
C LEU A 316 5.63 17.47 5.71
N GLU A 317 6.50 16.70 5.06
CA GLU A 317 7.95 16.75 5.25
C GLU A 317 8.70 17.01 3.94
N GLU A 318 9.72 17.86 4.02
CA GLU A 318 10.59 18.24 2.92
C GLU A 318 9.80 18.84 1.74
N TYR A 319 10.05 18.44 0.49
CA TYR A 319 9.33 18.97 -0.68
C TYR A 319 7.82 18.69 -0.63
N ALA A 320 7.35 17.75 0.22
CA ALA A 320 5.92 17.52 0.40
C ALA A 320 5.23 18.74 1.04
N VAL A 321 5.96 19.63 1.71
CA VAL A 321 5.42 20.91 2.20
C VAL A 321 4.82 21.73 1.05
N GLY A 322 5.42 21.69 -0.16
CA GLY A 322 4.90 22.38 -1.33
C GLY A 322 3.51 21.91 -1.78
N VAL A 323 3.11 20.68 -1.45
CA VAL A 323 1.81 20.10 -1.82
C VAL A 323 0.64 20.91 -1.25
N ILE A 324 0.83 21.54 -0.10
CA ILE A 324 -0.19 22.40 0.54
C ILE A 324 -0.70 23.50 -0.39
N THR A 325 0.12 23.95 -1.35
CA THR A 325 -0.26 24.99 -2.32
C THR A 325 -1.36 24.58 -3.29
N LYS A 326 -1.62 23.28 -3.38
CA LYS A 326 -2.61 22.68 -4.27
C LYS A 326 -3.72 21.97 -3.51
N MET A 327 -3.77 22.09 -2.19
CA MET A 327 -4.80 21.48 -1.36
C MET A 327 -5.84 22.51 -0.93
N SER A 328 -7.11 22.10 -0.90
CA SER A 328 -8.14 22.85 -0.20
C SER A 328 -8.20 22.39 1.27
N LEU A 329 -7.43 23.02 2.14
CA LEU A 329 -7.36 22.63 3.56
C LEU A 329 -8.70 22.75 4.28
N LYS A 330 -9.49 23.78 3.92
CA LYS A 330 -10.84 23.99 4.46
C LYS A 330 -11.77 22.84 4.09
N ASP A 331 -11.77 22.44 2.82
CA ASP A 331 -12.64 21.35 2.36
C ASP A 331 -12.19 19.99 2.92
N CYS A 332 -10.90 19.86 3.23
CA CYS A 332 -10.38 18.67 3.90
C CYS A 332 -10.56 18.66 5.41
N GLY A 333 -11.11 19.72 6.01
CA GLY A 333 -11.38 19.77 7.45
C GLY A 333 -10.16 19.44 8.30
N VAL A 334 -8.96 19.90 7.90
CA VAL A 334 -7.71 19.60 8.59
C VAL A 334 -7.73 20.15 10.00
N GLU A 335 -7.65 19.31 11.04
CA GLU A 335 -7.63 19.81 12.43
C GLU A 335 -6.22 20.18 12.89
N ASP A 336 -5.24 19.32 12.60
CA ASP A 336 -3.83 19.51 12.99
C ASP A 336 -2.93 19.51 11.76
N LEU A 337 -2.23 20.62 11.54
CA LEU A 337 -1.26 20.78 10.46
C LEU A 337 0.17 20.79 11.01
N ARG A 338 1.02 19.92 10.47
CA ARG A 338 2.44 19.78 10.81
C ARG A 338 3.30 19.92 9.55
N LEU A 339 4.23 20.86 9.56
CA LEU A 339 5.14 21.11 8.44
C LEU A 339 6.58 21.05 8.92
N TYR A 340 7.43 20.31 8.20
CA TYR A 340 8.87 20.25 8.45
C TYR A 340 9.65 20.34 7.15
N ALA A 341 10.70 21.15 7.15
CA ALA A 341 11.68 21.19 6.07
C ALA A 341 13.08 21.36 6.65
N SER A 342 14.01 20.49 6.26
CA SER A 342 15.40 20.58 6.66
C SER A 342 16.21 21.62 5.87
N GLU A 343 15.75 21.99 4.67
CA GLU A 343 16.46 22.91 3.77
C GLU A 343 15.51 23.94 3.14
N GLU A 344 16.05 25.11 2.77
CA GLU A 344 15.29 26.19 2.13
C GLU A 344 14.60 25.79 0.81
N PRO A 345 15.21 24.99 -0.10
CA PRO A 345 14.56 24.60 -1.36
C PRO A 345 13.25 23.83 -1.17
N HIS A 346 13.07 23.14 -0.04
CA HIS A 346 11.87 22.33 0.24
C HIS A 346 10.58 23.16 0.30
N VAL A 347 10.68 24.45 0.58
CA VAL A 347 9.54 25.37 0.69
C VAL A 347 9.43 26.35 -0.47
N ALA A 348 10.33 26.27 -1.46
CA ALA A 348 10.41 27.23 -2.56
C ALA A 348 9.07 27.37 -3.32
N ALA A 349 8.36 26.25 -3.53
CA ALA A 349 7.06 26.24 -4.19
C ALA A 349 5.98 27.03 -3.44
N VAL A 350 6.01 27.01 -2.09
CA VAL A 350 5.10 27.80 -1.26
C VAL A 350 5.43 29.28 -1.34
N LEU A 351 6.72 29.61 -1.24
CA LEU A 351 7.18 30.99 -1.24
C LEU A 351 7.04 31.68 -2.60
N ALA A 352 7.03 30.91 -3.68
CA ALA A 352 6.77 31.39 -5.03
C ALA A 352 5.29 31.70 -5.29
N GLN A 353 4.37 31.33 -4.40
CA GLN A 353 2.95 31.68 -4.56
C GLN A 353 2.74 33.20 -4.49
N GLU A 354 2.00 33.72 -5.46
CA GLU A 354 1.55 35.11 -5.46
C GLU A 354 0.45 35.32 -4.42
N ASN A 355 -0.50 34.39 -4.36
CA ASN A 355 -1.64 34.45 -3.46
C ASN A 355 -1.36 33.72 -2.14
N PRO A 356 -1.78 34.28 -0.99
CA PRO A 356 -1.68 33.58 0.28
C PRO A 356 -2.53 32.29 0.32
N LEU A 357 -2.00 31.29 1.02
CA LEU A 357 -2.66 30.02 1.33
C LEU A 357 -3.67 30.23 2.45
N SER A 358 -4.95 30.01 2.15
CA SER A 358 -5.98 30.06 3.16
C SER A 358 -5.97 28.81 4.03
N VAL A 359 -5.74 29.00 5.33
CA VAL A 359 -5.74 27.94 6.34
C VAL A 359 -6.94 28.15 7.26
N GLY A 360 -8.11 27.67 6.81
CA GLY A 360 -9.37 27.76 7.56
C GLY A 360 -9.68 26.46 8.30
N GLY A 361 -10.22 26.56 9.52
CA GLY A 361 -10.70 25.42 10.31
C GLY A 361 -9.63 24.60 11.03
N VAL A 362 -8.35 24.96 10.89
CA VAL A 362 -7.23 24.28 11.57
C VAL A 362 -7.16 24.73 13.02
N LYS A 363 -7.15 23.75 13.95
CA LYS A 363 -7.06 23.98 15.39
C LYS A 363 -5.61 24.13 15.85
N ARG A 364 -4.71 23.28 15.34
CA ARG A 364 -3.28 23.29 15.74
C ARG A 364 -2.35 23.35 14.55
N VAL A 365 -1.40 24.28 14.58
CA VAL A 365 -0.36 24.43 13.56
C VAL A 365 1.00 24.31 14.23
N ASN A 366 1.81 23.35 13.76
CA ASN A 366 3.20 23.19 14.20
C ASN A 366 4.12 23.21 13.00
N ILE A 367 5.08 24.13 12.99
CA ILE A 367 5.99 24.33 11.86
C ILE A 367 7.42 24.33 12.36
N TRP A 368 8.26 23.51 11.71
CA TRP A 368 9.63 23.25 12.10
C TRP A 368 10.62 23.45 10.96
N GLY A 369 11.86 23.83 11.31
CA GLY A 369 12.93 23.94 10.32
C GLY A 369 12.72 25.13 9.37
N TYR A 370 13.13 25.01 8.11
CA TYR A 370 12.90 26.00 7.06
C TYR A 370 11.41 26.17 6.72
N ALA A 371 10.55 25.24 7.13
CA ALA A 371 9.10 25.33 6.94
C ALA A 371 8.50 26.55 7.63
N VAL A 372 9.16 27.11 8.66
CA VAL A 372 8.66 28.31 9.36
C VAL A 372 8.45 29.47 8.40
N SER A 373 9.25 29.57 7.33
CA SER A 373 9.10 30.62 6.32
C SER A 373 7.77 30.56 5.55
N VAL A 374 7.07 29.42 5.55
CA VAL A 374 5.75 29.27 4.90
C VAL A 374 4.70 30.23 5.46
N ILE A 375 4.83 30.66 6.72
CA ILE A 375 3.86 31.57 7.34
C ILE A 375 3.75 32.93 6.62
N THR A 376 4.79 33.36 5.90
CA THR A 376 4.75 34.61 5.14
C THR A 376 3.79 34.54 3.95
N LYS A 377 3.35 33.32 3.61
CA LYS A 377 2.38 33.02 2.56
C LYS A 377 1.12 32.37 3.10
N MET A 378 0.91 32.34 4.42
CA MET A 378 -0.32 31.82 5.00
C MET A 378 -1.26 32.96 5.38
N THR A 379 -2.55 32.74 5.23
CA THR A 379 -3.59 33.59 5.79
C THR A 379 -4.60 32.72 6.51
N ILE A 380 -4.82 33.01 7.78
CA ILE A 380 -5.81 32.31 8.59
C ILE A 380 -7.08 33.16 8.58
N HIS A 381 -8.21 32.50 8.35
CA HIS A 381 -9.50 33.19 8.30
C HIS A 381 -9.84 33.79 9.68
N GLU A 382 -10.41 34.99 9.74
CA GLU A 382 -10.74 35.68 10.99
C GLU A 382 -11.69 34.87 11.89
N ASP A 383 -12.58 34.09 11.27
CA ASP A 383 -13.51 33.19 11.95
C ASP A 383 -12.83 31.94 12.56
N ASN A 384 -11.56 31.69 12.26
CA ASN A 384 -10.82 30.55 12.81
C ASN A 384 -10.12 30.96 14.12
N THR A 385 -10.46 30.27 15.22
CA THR A 385 -9.75 30.40 16.49
C THR A 385 -8.86 29.18 16.70
N MET A 386 -7.54 29.38 16.59
CA MET A 386 -6.58 28.30 16.81
C MET A 386 -6.37 28.02 18.28
N GLU A 387 -6.31 26.73 18.63
CA GLU A 387 -5.92 26.25 19.94
C GLU A 387 -4.42 26.39 20.17
N SER A 388 -3.60 26.17 19.13
CA SER A 388 -2.15 26.30 19.25
C SER A 388 -1.47 26.62 17.93
N PHE A 389 -0.46 27.50 18.00
CA PHE A 389 0.41 27.85 16.89
C PHE A 389 1.87 27.85 17.37
N VAL A 390 2.67 26.94 16.82
CA VAL A 390 4.05 26.69 17.27
C VAL A 390 5.02 26.84 16.11
N LEU A 391 6.03 27.69 16.28
CA LEU A 391 7.17 27.82 15.36
C LEU A 391 8.45 27.41 16.07
N ARG A 392 9.23 26.51 15.45
CA ARG A 392 10.54 26.10 15.96
C ARG A 392 11.56 26.00 14.83
N GLY A 393 12.62 26.80 14.93
CA GLY A 393 13.72 26.80 13.98
C GLY A 393 15.00 27.33 14.60
N GLN A 394 16.10 27.23 13.87
CA GLN A 394 17.33 27.95 14.16
C GLN A 394 17.23 29.38 13.63
N GLU A 395 18.18 30.24 13.98
CA GLU A 395 18.13 31.69 13.65
C GLU A 395 18.05 31.95 12.14
N ASP A 396 18.79 31.18 11.35
CA ASP A 396 18.81 31.21 9.89
C ASP A 396 17.44 30.86 9.26
N HIS A 397 16.71 29.90 9.84
CA HIS A 397 15.38 29.51 9.37
C HIS A 397 14.37 30.66 9.40
N PHE A 398 14.56 31.64 10.29
CA PHE A 398 13.65 32.78 10.45
C PHE A 398 14.02 33.99 9.60
N SER A 399 15.11 33.95 8.82
CA SER A 399 15.62 35.07 8.03
C SER A 399 14.53 35.73 7.16
N LYS A 400 13.70 34.95 6.47
CA LYS A 400 12.59 35.45 5.64
C LYS A 400 11.53 36.18 6.46
N ILE A 401 11.13 35.62 7.60
CA ILE A 401 10.14 36.26 8.49
C ILE A 401 10.70 37.56 9.08
N LEU A 402 11.98 37.58 9.42
CA LEU A 402 12.63 38.77 9.97
C LEU A 402 12.74 39.91 8.94
N GLY A 403 12.79 39.57 7.65
CA GLY A 403 12.76 40.53 6.54
C GLY A 403 11.38 41.16 6.28
N GLU A 404 10.31 40.56 6.81
CA GLU A 404 8.96 41.12 6.70
C GLU A 404 8.79 42.39 7.55
N LYS A 405 7.82 43.22 7.19
CA LYS A 405 7.45 44.40 8.00
C LYS A 405 6.86 43.95 9.35
N ASP A 406 6.97 44.79 10.36
CA ASP A 406 6.33 44.49 11.65
C ASP A 406 4.80 44.42 11.47
N ARG A 407 4.17 43.45 12.16
CA ARG A 407 2.73 43.15 12.07
C ARG A 407 2.19 42.88 10.65
N SER A 408 3.02 42.43 9.71
CA SER A 408 2.58 42.14 8.34
C SER A 408 2.02 40.73 8.15
N ILE A 409 2.39 39.77 9.00
CA ILE A 409 1.97 38.36 8.89
C ILE A 409 0.74 38.14 9.76
N ASP A 410 -0.41 37.89 9.13
CA ASP A 410 -1.66 37.70 9.85
C ASP A 410 -1.89 36.23 10.24
N LEU A 411 -2.04 35.97 11.53
CA LEU A 411 -2.36 34.66 12.07
C LEU A 411 -3.79 34.55 12.59
N GLY A 412 -4.57 35.63 12.58
CA GLY A 412 -5.92 35.66 13.11
C GLY A 412 -5.99 35.43 14.63
N ARG A 413 -6.98 34.66 15.07
CA ARG A 413 -7.30 34.47 16.50
C ARG A 413 -6.64 33.22 17.06
N ILE A 414 -6.00 33.34 18.22
CA ILE A 414 -5.25 32.26 18.89
C ILE A 414 -5.60 32.25 20.37
N ARG A 415 -5.75 31.08 20.99
CA ARG A 415 -5.91 30.98 22.44
C ARG A 415 -4.69 31.54 23.19
N THR A 416 -4.93 32.18 24.33
CA THR A 416 -3.89 32.84 25.15
C THR A 416 -2.69 31.94 25.49
N ASP A 417 -2.90 30.64 25.69
CA ASP A 417 -1.86 29.65 25.99
C ASP A 417 -1.32 28.91 24.76
N GLY A 418 -1.86 29.22 23.58
CA GLY A 418 -1.65 28.50 22.33
C GLY A 418 -0.45 28.98 21.50
N LEU A 419 -0.04 30.25 21.63
CA LEU A 419 1.01 30.85 20.80
C LEU A 419 2.42 30.57 21.38
N ARG A 420 3.24 29.80 20.64
CA ARG A 420 4.63 29.49 21.01
C ARG A 420 5.57 29.81 19.86
N VAL A 421 6.06 31.04 19.85
CA VAL A 421 6.99 31.55 18.83
C VAL A 421 8.12 32.34 19.50
N PRO A 422 9.33 32.41 18.91
CA PRO A 422 10.41 33.22 19.47
C PRO A 422 10.04 34.71 19.55
N GLU A 423 10.47 35.41 20.59
CA GLU A 423 10.13 36.83 20.83
C GLU A 423 10.46 37.76 19.64
N ARG A 424 11.62 37.55 19.00
CA ARG A 424 12.03 38.31 17.81
C ARG A 424 11.06 38.16 16.63
N ILE A 425 10.27 37.09 16.61
CA ILE A 425 9.28 36.79 15.59
C ILE A 425 7.92 37.35 15.95
N LYS A 426 7.55 37.41 17.23
CA LYS A 426 6.25 37.97 17.68
C LYS A 426 5.96 39.34 17.08
N ARG A 427 6.94 40.25 17.06
CA ARG A 427 6.81 41.60 16.46
C ARG A 427 6.42 41.61 14.97
N LYS A 428 6.69 40.52 14.24
CA LYS A 428 6.35 40.38 12.81
C LYS A 428 4.92 39.90 12.58
N LEU A 429 4.29 39.36 13.62
CA LEU A 429 2.98 38.74 13.56
C LEU A 429 1.90 39.76 13.94
N ARG A 430 0.74 39.63 13.31
CA ARG A 430 -0.53 40.23 13.70
C ARG A 430 -1.44 39.09 14.12
N TYR A 431 -1.90 39.12 15.38
CA TYR A 431 -2.76 38.10 15.94
C TYR A 431 -3.61 38.71 17.06
N THR A 432 -4.71 38.05 17.37
CA THR A 432 -5.58 38.38 18.51
C THR A 432 -5.57 37.21 19.48
N LEU A 433 -5.17 37.46 20.74
CA LEU A 433 -5.29 36.46 21.78
C LEU A 433 -6.73 36.42 22.31
N VAL A 434 -7.26 35.21 22.49
CA VAL A 434 -8.59 34.98 23.04
C VAL A 434 -8.57 34.02 24.22
N ASP A 435 -9.46 34.24 25.18
CA ASP A 435 -9.65 33.36 26.33
C ASP A 435 -10.42 32.07 25.98
N GLY A 436 -10.70 31.24 27.00
CA GLY A 436 -11.46 29.99 26.83
C GLY A 436 -12.91 30.19 26.37
N GLU A 437 -13.47 31.38 26.54
CA GLU A 437 -14.81 31.76 26.07
C GLU A 437 -14.78 32.41 24.66
N GLY A 438 -13.58 32.61 24.10
CA GLY A 438 -13.38 33.25 22.80
C GLY A 438 -13.38 34.78 22.84
N LYS A 439 -13.34 35.40 24.02
CA LYS A 439 -13.24 36.86 24.17
C LYS A 439 -11.81 37.33 24.00
N GLU A 440 -11.63 38.47 23.35
CA GLU A 440 -10.31 39.07 23.15
C GLU A 440 -9.69 39.46 24.49
N VAL A 441 -8.41 39.14 24.65
CA VAL A 441 -7.60 39.52 25.80
C VAL A 441 -6.56 40.51 25.30
N LEU A 442 -6.53 41.70 25.90
CA LEU A 442 -5.48 42.67 25.63
C LEU A 442 -4.16 42.09 26.14
N GLU A 443 -3.17 41.94 25.25
CA GLU A 443 -1.78 41.78 25.69
C GLU A 443 -1.42 43.05 26.48
N GLU A 444 -0.92 42.89 27.70
CA GLU A 444 -0.32 44.02 28.43
C GLU A 444 0.81 44.58 27.57
N GLU A 445 0.66 45.82 27.09
CA GLU A 445 1.72 46.50 26.36
C GLU A 445 2.96 46.58 27.26
N GLU A 446 4.08 45.99 26.81
CA GLU A 446 5.34 46.11 27.54
C GLU A 446 5.73 47.60 27.68
N PRO A 447 6.36 48.03 28.80
CA PRO A 447 6.55 49.44 29.15
C PRO A 447 7.53 50.23 28.27
N GLY A 448 7.88 49.75 27.07
CA GLY A 448 8.85 50.36 26.16
C GLY A 448 8.25 51.25 25.06
N GLN A 449 6.93 51.31 24.88
CA GLN A 449 6.29 52.13 23.83
C GLN A 449 5.84 53.53 24.30
N ARG A 450 6.03 53.87 25.57
CA ARG A 450 5.91 55.27 26.04
C ARG A 450 7.23 56.01 25.82
N GLY A 451 7.39 56.58 24.64
CA GLY A 451 8.50 57.51 24.40
C GLY A 451 8.57 57.98 22.96
N ASN A 452 7.75 58.98 22.62
CA ASN A 452 8.11 60.15 21.81
C ASN A 452 6.85 60.79 21.23
N LEU A 453 6.12 61.52 22.08
CA LEU A 453 5.19 62.55 21.66
C LEU A 453 5.07 63.51 22.86
N LEU A 454 6.08 64.37 23.01
CA LEU A 454 6.05 65.65 23.72
C LEU A 454 7.42 66.32 23.51
N GLU A 455 7.58 67.01 22.38
CA GLU A 455 8.00 68.42 22.27
C GLU A 455 7.86 68.90 20.82
#